data_AF-A0A3D5DM35-F1
#
_entry.id   AF-A0A3D5DM35-F1
#
_cell.length_a   1.000
_cell.length_b   1.000
_cell.length_c   1.000
_cell.angle_alpha   90.00
_cell.angle_beta   90.00
_cell.angle_gamma   90.00
#
_symmetry.space_group_name_H-M   'P 1'
#
loop_
_entity.id
_entity.type
_entity.pdbx_description
1 polymer ?
#
loop_
_entity_poly.entity_id
_entity_poly.type
_entity_poly.pdbx_seq_one_letter_code
_entity_poly.pdbx_strand_id
1 'polypeptide(L)' 'MLEGINYWDELRDSPSQMEICFAIFVNVLELDDSGQPINEKYAEKRAATWIYQYCTGKLPPGQPELEPWEVELY' A
#
# COMPACT_ATOMS: atom_id res chain seq x y z
N MET A 1 8.28 -6.71 6.23
CA MET A 1 8.52 -5.73 5.14
C MET A 1 8.90 -4.37 5.70
N LEU A 2 8.13 -3.82 6.66
CA LEU A 2 8.36 -2.49 7.25
C LEU A 2 9.16 -2.51 8.56
N GLU A 3 9.80 -3.63 8.90
CA GLU A 3 10.59 -3.74 10.14
C GLU A 3 11.77 -2.77 10.11
N GLY A 4 11.92 -1.98 11.17
CA GLY A 4 12.97 -0.96 11.28
C GLY A 4 12.69 0.35 10.54
N ILE A 5 11.53 0.51 9.90
CA ILE A 5 11.10 1.77 9.27
C ILE A 5 10.15 2.51 10.22
N ASN A 6 10.46 3.76 10.55
CA ASN A 6 9.57 4.61 11.35
C ASN A 6 8.48 5.26 10.48
N TYR A 7 7.67 4.43 9.83
CA TYR A 7 6.65 4.92 8.90
C TYR A 7 5.52 5.70 9.58
N TRP A 8 5.30 5.50 10.88
CA TRP A 8 4.24 6.18 11.63
C TRP A 8 4.47 7.68 11.75
N ASP A 9 5.70 8.11 12.01
CA ASP A 9 6.02 9.53 12.10
C ASP A 9 5.98 10.18 10.70
N GLU A 10 6.50 9.50 9.68
CA GLU A 10 6.47 9.97 8.28
C GLU A 10 5.03 10.13 7.74
N LEU A 11 4.14 9.17 8.02
CA LEU A 11 2.74 9.22 7.58
C LEU A 11 1.91 10.23 8.38
N ARG A 12 2.27 10.50 9.65
CA ARG A 12 1.60 11.54 10.45
C ARG A 12 1.78 12.92 9.82
N ASP A 13 2.96 13.20 9.31
CA ASP A 13 3.29 14.50 8.74
C ASP A 13 2.81 14.65 7.29
N SER A 14 2.39 13.55 6.65
CA SER A 14 1.99 13.53 5.24
C SER A 14 0.66 12.81 4.99
N PRO A 15 -0.49 13.46 5.25
CA PRO A 15 -1.82 12.88 5.05
C PRO A 15 -2.07 12.34 3.62
N SER A 16 -1.56 13.02 2.60
CA SER A 16 -1.69 12.58 1.20
C SER A 16 -1.03 11.21 0.92
N GLN A 17 -0.01 10.85 1.69
CA GLN A 17 0.68 9.55 1.55
C GLN A 17 -0.15 8.42 2.16
N MET A 18 -0.88 8.74 3.24
CA MET A 18 -1.84 7.82 3.84
C MET A 18 -3.05 7.60 2.91
N GLU A 19 -3.53 8.64 2.22
CA GLU A 19 -4.58 8.52 1.20
C GLU A 19 -4.16 7.56 0.08
N ILE A 20 -2.95 7.71 -0.46
CA ILE A 20 -2.43 6.80 -1.51
C ILE A 20 -2.26 5.37 -0.97
N CYS A 21 -1.75 5.22 0.26
CA CYS A 21 -1.63 3.91 0.89
C CYS A 21 -3.00 3.20 1.00
N PHE A 22 -4.04 3.96 1.35
CA PHE A 22 -5.39 3.45 1.44
C PHE A 22 -5.98 3.14 0.06
N ALA A 23 -5.74 3.99 -0.94
CA ALA A 23 -6.16 3.77 -2.33
C ALA A 23 -5.60 2.46 -2.88
N ILE A 24 -4.29 2.20 -2.70
CA ILE A 24 -3.65 0.95 -3.11
C ILE A 24 -4.32 -0.25 -2.45
N PHE A 25 -4.58 -0.17 -1.15
CA PHE A 25 -5.25 -1.26 -0.45
C PHE A 25 -6.62 -1.55 -1.07
N VAL A 26 -7.45 -0.51 -1.26
CA VAL A 26 -8.82 -0.68 -1.76
C VAL A 26 -8.85 -1.10 -3.23
N ASN A 27 -8.02 -0.52 -4.09
CA ASN A 27 -7.98 -0.83 -5.52
C ASN A 27 -7.54 -2.28 -5.77
N VAL A 28 -6.62 -2.81 -4.93
CA VAL A 28 -6.14 -4.19 -5.04
C VAL A 28 -7.08 -5.18 -4.34
N LEU A 29 -7.90 -4.74 -3.39
CA LEU A 29 -8.76 -5.61 -2.61
C LEU A 29 -9.83 -6.26 -3.50
N GLU A 30 -9.79 -7.58 -3.59
CA GLU A 30 -10.81 -8.38 -4.24
C GLU A 30 -11.81 -8.87 -3.20
N LEU A 31 -13.09 -8.74 -3.53
CA LEU A 31 -14.21 -9.22 -2.71
C LEU A 31 -14.90 -10.39 -3.42
N ASP A 32 -15.40 -11.35 -2.65
CA ASP A 32 -16.30 -12.38 -3.16
C ASP A 32 -17.73 -11.85 -3.38
N ASP A 33 -18.62 -12.73 -3.85
CA ASP A 33 -20.04 -12.41 -4.09
C ASP A 33 -20.80 -11.94 -2.84
N SER A 34 -20.28 -12.23 -1.64
CA SER A 34 -20.84 -11.79 -0.36
C SER A 34 -20.21 -10.48 0.15
N GLY A 35 -19.26 -9.91 -0.60
CA GLY A 35 -18.52 -8.71 -0.22
C GLY A 35 -17.38 -8.98 0.77
N GLN A 36 -16.97 -10.23 0.97
CA GLN A 36 -15.87 -10.58 1.87
C GLN A 36 -14.53 -10.56 1.12
N PRO A 37 -13.46 -9.95 1.68
CA PRO A 37 -12.15 -9.96 1.05
C PRO A 37 -11.56 -11.36 0.89
N ILE A 38 -11.04 -11.66 -0.30
CA ILE A 38 -10.39 -12.93 -0.64
C ILE A 38 -8.87 -12.83 -0.80
N ASN A 39 -8.33 -11.61 -0.92
CA ASN A 39 -6.90 -11.36 -1.14
C ASN A 39 -6.30 -10.33 -0.16
N GLU A 40 -6.89 -10.15 1.03
CA GLU A 40 -6.53 -9.09 2.01
C GLU A 40 -5.01 -8.98 2.27
N LYS A 41 -4.30 -10.11 2.39
CA LYS A 41 -2.87 -10.14 2.66
C LYS A 41 -2.03 -9.69 1.47
N TYR A 42 -2.54 -9.90 0.26
CA TYR A 42 -1.92 -9.37 -0.94
C TYR A 42 -2.12 -7.86 -1.03
N ALA A 43 -3.36 -7.36 -0.82
CA ALA A 43 -3.65 -5.94 -0.79
C ALA A 43 -2.84 -5.19 0.30
N GLU A 44 -2.75 -5.75 1.50
CA GLU A 44 -1.91 -5.23 2.60
C GLU A 44 -0.44 -5.13 2.19
N LYS A 45 0.07 -6.15 1.49
CA LYS A 45 1.46 -6.17 1.02
C LYS A 45 1.73 -5.14 -0.08
N ARG A 46 0.77 -4.87 -0.96
CA ARG A 46 0.87 -3.81 -1.97
C ARG A 46 0.87 -2.43 -1.32
N ALA A 47 -0.02 -2.18 -0.36
CA ALA A 47 -0.02 -0.94 0.43
C ALA A 47 1.30 -0.77 1.21
N ALA A 48 1.84 -1.84 1.82
CA ALA A 48 3.14 -1.78 2.49
C ALA A 48 4.31 -1.52 1.54
N THR A 49 4.20 -1.92 0.26
CA THR A 49 5.20 -1.62 -0.77
C THR A 49 5.32 -0.12 -0.99
N TRP A 50 4.18 0.59 -1.02
CA TRP A 50 4.16 2.05 -1.09
C TRP A 50 4.82 2.71 0.11
N ILE A 51 4.46 2.30 1.34
CA ILE A 51 5.05 2.85 2.56
C ILE A 51 6.58 2.67 2.55
N TYR A 52 7.05 1.48 2.19
CA TYR A 52 8.49 1.21 2.09
C TYR A 52 9.16 2.13 1.07
N GLN A 53 8.58 2.26 -0.12
CA GLN A 53 9.13 3.07 -1.20
C GLN A 53 9.12 4.56 -0.85
N TYR A 54 8.07 5.05 -0.20
CA TYR A 54 7.98 6.41 0.30
C TYR A 54 9.07 6.70 1.34
N CYS A 55 9.21 5.84 2.36
CA CYS A 55 10.16 6.07 3.45
C CYS A 55 11.63 5.87 3.04
N THR A 56 11.91 4.99 2.07
CA THR A 56 13.30 4.59 1.73
C THR A 56 13.76 5.05 0.35
N GLY A 57 12.84 5.53 -0.49
CA GLY A 57 13.10 5.85 -1.90
C GLY A 57 13.39 4.64 -2.78
N LYS A 58 13.15 3.40 -2.29
CA LYS A 58 13.54 2.16 -2.98
C LYS A 58 12.38 1.18 -3.06
N LEU A 59 12.34 0.37 -4.10
CA LEU A 59 11.43 -0.76 -4.19
C LEU A 59 11.85 -1.86 -3.18
N PRO A 60 10.93 -2.47 -2.42
CA PRO A 60 11.27 -3.60 -1.57
C PRO A 60 11.81 -4.77 -2.40
N PRO A 61 12.86 -5.48 -1.95
CA PRO A 61 13.43 -6.59 -2.69
C PRO A 61 12.40 -7.66 -3.09
N GLY A 62 12.36 -8.00 -4.38
CA GLY A 62 11.46 -9.02 -4.91
C GLY A 62 9.98 -8.61 -4.98
N GLN A 63 9.65 -7.34 -4.81
CA GLN A 63 8.31 -6.83 -5.14
C GLN A 63 8.31 -6.24 -6.56
N PRO A 64 7.21 -6.40 -7.32
CA PRO A 64 7.02 -5.64 -8.55
C PRO A 64 6.72 -4.18 -8.20
N GLU A 65 7.00 -3.28 -9.15
CA GLU A 65 6.59 -1.88 -9.07
C GLU A 65 5.07 -1.76 -8.90
N LEU A 66 4.62 -0.65 -8.33
CA LEU A 66 3.20 -0.33 -8.23
C LEU A 66 2.70 0.08 -9.60
N GLU A 67 1.63 -0.54 -10.05
CA GLU A 67 0.96 -0.17 -11.29
C GLU A 67 0.21 1.16 -11.11
N PRO A 68 0.06 1.98 -12.17
CA PRO A 68 -0.61 3.28 -12.05
C PRO A 68 -2.03 3.20 -11.49
N TRP A 69 -2.79 2.17 -11.86
CA TRP A 69 -4.16 1.98 -11.37
C TRP A 69 -4.21 1.62 -9.87
N GLU A 70 -3.14 1.06 -9.30
CA GLU A 70 -3.08 0.78 -7.86
C GLU A 70 -3.07 2.11 -7.07
N VAL A 71 -2.47 3.17 -7.61
CA VAL A 71 -2.32 4.46 -6.91
C VAL A 71 -3.40 5.50 -7.24
N GLU A 72 -4.32 5.18 -8.16
CA GLU A 72 -5.39 6.09 -8.56
C GLU A 72 -6.41 6.30 -7.44
N LEU A 73 -6.80 7.57 -7.24
CA LEU A 73 -7.88 7.97 -6.34
C LEU A 73 -9.17 8.11 -7.18
N TYR A 74 -10.20 7.33 -6.84
CA TYR A 74 -11.52 7.34 -7.50
C TYR A 74 -12.57 8.14 -6.73
#